data_AF-A0A431WJZ0-F1
#
_entry.id   AF-A0A431WJZ0-F1
#
_cell.length_a   1.000
_cell.length_b   1.000
_cell.length_c   1.000
_cell.angle_alpha   90.00
_cell.angle_beta   90.00
_cell.angle_gamma   90.00
#
_symmetry.space_group_name_H-M   'P 1'
#
loop_
_entity.id
_entity.type
_entity.pdbx_description
1 polymer ?
#
loop_
_entity_poly.entity_id
_entity_poly.type
_entity_poly.pdbx_seq_one_letter_code
_entity_poly.pdbx_strand_id
1 'polypeptide(L)'
;MLFPFRNDIRKTLIPYLTELDPSDWYKKSSAYPKSIAWIVSHIATSEDYWINSIYLKKETFLQIDENNTPSELLNSYVQIRNHTDILLQSLELDKFNNAIEVPTFSDGWVPPSEPTIQWLFHHIFTHEAYHTGQIAIIAHLNRFRKPLF
;
A
#
# COMPACT_ATOMS: atom_id res chain seq x y z
N MET A 1 6.58 -13.52 -15.89
CA MET A 1 6.68 -12.27 -15.10
C MET A 1 6.30 -12.61 -13.66
N LEU A 2 7.17 -12.36 -12.69
CA LEU A 2 6.83 -12.53 -11.28
C LEU A 2 5.75 -11.50 -10.91
N PHE A 3 4.79 -11.87 -10.07
CA PHE A 3 3.67 -11.01 -9.62
C PHE A 3 2.77 -10.46 -10.74
N PRO A 4 2.17 -11.31 -11.60
CA PRO A 4 1.34 -10.85 -12.72
C PRO A 4 0.07 -10.10 -12.27
N PHE A 5 -0.44 -10.39 -11.08
CA PHE A 5 -1.71 -9.85 -10.57
C PHE A 5 -1.53 -8.69 -9.58
N ARG A 6 -0.30 -8.20 -9.36
CA ARG A 6 0.02 -7.17 -8.34
C ARG A 6 -0.79 -5.87 -8.47
N ASN A 7 -1.25 -5.54 -9.67
CA ASN A 7 -2.01 -4.32 -9.96
C ASN A 7 -3.51 -4.59 -10.15
N ASP A 8 -3.98 -5.84 -10.04
CA ASP A 8 -5.38 -6.15 -10.32
C ASP A 8 -6.35 -5.48 -9.35
N ILE A 9 -5.99 -5.42 -8.07
CA ILE A 9 -6.79 -4.71 -7.07
C ILE A 9 -6.89 -3.21 -7.38
N ARG A 10 -5.80 -2.61 -7.88
CA ARG A 10 -5.73 -1.19 -8.25
C ARG A 10 -6.62 -0.84 -9.44
N LYS A 11 -6.82 -1.78 -10.38
CA LYS A 11 -7.74 -1.59 -11.53
C LYS A 11 -9.18 -1.30 -11.09
N THR A 12 -9.58 -1.80 -9.92
CA THR A 12 -10.91 -1.54 -9.34
C THR A 12 -10.86 -0.42 -8.30
N LEU A 13 -9.82 -0.39 -7.47
CA LEU A 13 -9.72 0.56 -6.37
C LEU A 13 -9.47 2.01 -6.85
N ILE A 14 -8.61 2.23 -7.85
CA ILE A 14 -8.31 3.59 -8.34
C ILE A 14 -9.58 4.27 -8.89
N PRO A 15 -10.35 3.67 -9.83
CA PRO A 15 -11.60 4.28 -10.29
C PRO A 15 -12.58 4.57 -9.16
N TYR A 16 -12.71 3.64 -8.21
CA TYR A 16 -13.54 3.83 -7.03
C TYR A 16 -13.12 5.05 -6.20
N LEU A 17 -11.82 5.21 -5.93
CA LEU A 17 -11.28 6.34 -5.17
C LEU A 17 -11.43 7.67 -5.92
N THR A 18 -11.28 7.66 -7.24
CA THR A 18 -11.48 8.84 -8.10
C THR A 18 -12.92 9.35 -8.08
N GLU A 19 -13.89 8.44 -8.04
CA GLU A 19 -15.32 8.77 -8.01
C GLU A 19 -15.88 9.00 -6.59
N LEU A 20 -15.08 8.74 -5.55
CA LEU A 20 -15.52 8.84 -4.16
C LEU A 20 -15.72 10.31 -3.76
N ASP A 21 -16.86 10.60 -3.12
CA ASP A 21 -17.14 11.95 -2.61
C ASP A 21 -16.02 12.39 -1.64
N PRO A 22 -15.46 13.61 -1.80
CA PRO A 22 -14.35 14.08 -0.97
C PRO A 22 -14.61 13.97 0.55
N SER A 23 -15.87 14.11 0.98
CA SER A 23 -16.24 13.98 2.39
C SER A 23 -16.16 12.53 2.92
N ASP A 24 -16.34 11.53 2.05
CA ASP A 24 -16.33 10.11 2.43
C ASP A 24 -14.91 9.60 2.74
N TRP A 25 -13.89 10.23 2.16
CA TRP A 25 -12.49 9.92 2.44
C TRP A 25 -12.14 9.97 3.93
N TYR A 26 -12.79 10.86 4.68
CA TYR A 26 -12.46 11.16 6.07
C TYR A 26 -13.46 10.59 7.08
N LYS A 27 -14.54 9.94 6.61
CA LYS A 27 -15.52 9.33 7.50
C LYS A 27 -14.89 8.22 8.34
N LYS A 28 -15.24 8.20 9.62
CA LYS A 28 -14.82 7.21 10.62
C LYS A 28 -16.08 6.65 11.28
N SER A 29 -16.00 5.43 11.76
CA SER A 29 -17.07 4.82 12.55
C SER A 29 -16.54 4.40 13.92
N SER A 30 -17.42 4.29 14.91
CA SER A 30 -17.03 3.76 16.23
C SER A 30 -16.60 2.29 16.16
N ALA A 31 -17.15 1.52 15.21
CA ALA A 31 -16.79 0.11 14.98
C ALA A 31 -15.45 -0.07 14.25
N TYR A 32 -15.03 0.93 13.47
CA TYR A 32 -13.77 0.93 12.74
C TYR A 32 -13.21 2.36 12.64
N PRO A 33 -12.14 2.68 13.40
CA PRO A 33 -11.73 4.08 13.63
C PRO A 33 -10.87 4.68 12.52
N LYS A 34 -10.37 3.88 11.57
CA LYS A 34 -9.56 4.38 10.45
C LYS A 34 -10.47 4.82 9.29
N SER A 35 -10.09 5.90 8.61
CA SER A 35 -10.78 6.43 7.44
C SER A 35 -10.14 5.90 6.15
N ILE A 36 -10.78 6.12 4.99
CA ILE A 36 -10.17 5.78 3.69
C ILE A 36 -8.89 6.57 3.47
N ALA A 37 -8.86 7.86 3.86
CA ALA A 37 -7.66 8.69 3.80
C ALA A 37 -6.49 8.09 4.58
N TRP A 38 -6.75 7.58 5.79
CA TRP A 38 -5.74 6.88 6.59
C TRP A 38 -5.26 5.61 5.90
N ILE A 39 -6.16 4.82 5.33
CA ILE A 39 -5.79 3.57 4.67
C ILE A 39 -4.91 3.84 3.43
N VAL A 40 -5.32 4.77 2.58
CA VAL A 40 -4.59 5.09 1.34
C VAL A 40 -3.21 5.68 1.66
N SER A 41 -3.13 6.61 2.63
CA SER A 41 -1.84 7.15 3.07
C SER A 41 -0.95 6.07 3.67
N HIS A 42 -1.51 5.19 4.50
CA HIS A 42 -0.78 4.09 5.12
C HIS A 42 -0.23 3.09 4.09
N ILE A 43 -1.01 2.69 3.08
CA ILE A 43 -0.52 1.80 2.01
C ILE A 43 0.64 2.47 1.28
N ALA A 44 0.46 3.73 0.85
CA ALA A 44 1.45 4.42 0.04
C ALA A 44 2.78 4.62 0.79
N THR A 45 2.70 5.12 2.02
CA THR A 45 3.89 5.35 2.87
C THR A 45 4.56 4.06 3.34
N SER A 46 3.79 3.00 3.58
CA SER A 46 4.38 1.68 3.91
C SER A 46 5.13 1.10 2.72
N GLU A 47 4.56 1.19 1.51
CA GLU A 47 5.25 0.75 0.29
C GLU A 47 6.53 1.56 0.05
N ASP A 48 6.49 2.88 0.24
CA ASP A 48 7.66 3.76 0.15
C ASP A 48 8.75 3.36 1.15
N TYR A 49 8.39 3.11 2.41
CA TYR A 49 9.33 2.65 3.42
C TYR A 49 9.98 1.31 3.06
N TRP A 50 9.19 0.31 2.64
CA TRP A 50 9.72 -1.00 2.27
C TRP A 50 10.63 -0.92 1.03
N ILE A 51 10.26 -0.13 0.03
CA ILE A 51 11.06 -0.02 -1.19
C ILE A 51 12.30 0.85 -0.98
N ASN A 52 12.12 2.07 -0.50
CA ASN A 52 13.22 3.02 -0.43
C ASN A 52 14.09 2.79 0.79
N SER A 53 13.52 2.69 1.99
CA SER A 53 14.33 2.54 3.21
C SER A 53 14.83 1.12 3.44
N ILE A 54 13.98 0.11 3.30
CA ILE A 54 14.39 -1.27 3.57
C ILE A 54 15.22 -1.84 2.42
N TYR A 55 14.70 -1.79 1.19
CA TYR A 55 15.37 -2.43 0.06
C TYR A 55 16.50 -1.58 -0.54
N LEU A 56 16.21 -0.34 -0.94
CA LEU A 56 17.18 0.52 -1.63
C LEU A 56 18.16 1.23 -0.69
N LYS A 57 17.91 1.18 0.63
CA LYS A 57 18.69 1.91 1.66
C LYS A 57 18.78 3.41 1.39
N LYS A 58 17.65 4.01 0.98
CA LYS A 58 17.46 5.44 0.67
C LYS A 58 16.38 6.06 1.56
N GLU A 59 16.34 7.38 1.57
CA GLU A 59 15.23 8.12 2.20
C GLU A 59 13.91 7.86 1.46
N THR A 60 12.82 7.81 2.21
CA THR A 60 11.45 7.86 1.68
C THR A 60 11.20 9.20 1.01
N PHE A 61 10.43 9.22 -0.07
CA PHE A 61 10.15 10.45 -0.80
C PHE A 61 8.71 10.95 -0.64
N LEU A 62 7.79 10.10 -0.18
CA LEU A 62 6.43 10.50 0.12
C LEU A 62 6.36 11.23 1.46
N GLN A 63 5.73 12.41 1.43
CA GLN A 63 5.44 13.23 2.61
C GLN A 63 3.94 13.47 2.67
N ILE A 64 3.19 12.41 2.98
CA ILE A 64 1.73 12.44 3.09
C ILE A 64 1.26 11.80 4.39
N ASP A 65 0.11 12.25 4.87
CA ASP A 65 -0.64 11.63 5.96
C ASP A 65 -2.15 11.69 5.70
N GLU A 66 -2.96 11.18 6.62
CA GLU A 66 -4.42 11.12 6.51
C GLU A 66 -5.14 12.49 6.41
N ASN A 67 -4.44 13.61 6.60
CA ASN A 67 -4.98 14.97 6.52
C ASN A 67 -4.77 15.62 5.14
N ASN A 68 -3.95 15.01 4.27
CA ASN A 68 -3.82 15.45 2.88
C ASN A 68 -5.12 15.34 2.10
N THR A 69 -5.22 16.07 1.00
CA THR A 69 -6.40 16.06 0.12
C THR A 69 -6.56 14.70 -0.58
N PRO A 70 -7.78 14.33 -1.01
CA PRO A 70 -8.01 13.09 -1.75
C PRO A 70 -7.11 12.94 -3.00
N SER A 71 -6.88 14.04 -3.71
CA SER A 71 -6.03 14.07 -4.91
C SER A 71 -4.57 13.81 -4.58
N GLU A 72 -4.02 14.46 -3.54
CA GLU A 72 -2.65 14.21 -3.08
C GLU A 72 -2.47 12.75 -2.67
N LEU A 73 -3.39 12.21 -1.87
CA LEU A 73 -3.37 10.82 -1.42
C LEU A 73 -3.40 9.83 -2.59
N LEU A 74 -4.33 10.03 -3.54
CA LEU A 74 -4.45 9.18 -4.72
C LEU A 74 -3.21 9.27 -5.62
N ASN A 75 -2.69 10.48 -5.84
CA ASN A 75 -1.49 10.69 -6.65
C ASN A 75 -0.28 10.00 -6.03
N SER A 76 -0.06 10.14 -4.72
CA SER A 76 1.04 9.46 -4.03
C SER A 76 0.89 7.94 -4.04
N TYR A 77 -0.33 7.43 -3.85
CA TYR A 77 -0.64 6.00 -3.96
C TYR A 77 -0.31 5.42 -5.35
N VAL A 78 -0.60 6.17 -6.42
CA VAL A 78 -0.23 5.78 -7.79
C VAL A 78 1.27 5.92 -8.02
N GLN A 79 1.87 7.03 -7.59
CA GLN A 79 3.27 7.36 -7.78
C GLN A 79 4.20 6.29 -7.20
N ILE A 80 3.96 5.85 -5.96
CA ILE A 80 4.84 4.85 -5.33
C ILE A 80 4.82 3.51 -6.06
N ARG A 81 3.65 3.05 -6.54
CA ARG A 81 3.61 1.80 -7.31
C ARG A 81 4.27 1.91 -8.66
N ASN A 82 4.20 3.06 -9.32
CA ASN A 82 4.95 3.26 -10.55
C ASN A 82 6.46 3.15 -10.28
N HIS A 83 6.94 3.74 -9.19
CA HIS A 83 8.33 3.58 -8.74
C HIS A 83 8.68 2.11 -8.45
N THR A 84 7.84 1.42 -7.69
CA THR A 84 7.98 -0.02 -7.38
C THR A 84 7.97 -0.89 -8.64
N ASP A 85 7.11 -0.60 -9.61
CA ASP A 85 6.98 -1.37 -10.85
C ASP A 85 8.18 -1.16 -11.78
N ILE A 86 8.70 0.06 -11.87
CA ILE A 86 9.94 0.35 -12.61
C ILE A 86 11.10 -0.43 -11.99
N LEU A 87 11.21 -0.41 -10.66
CA LEU A 87 12.22 -1.18 -9.94
C LEU A 87 12.07 -2.68 -10.19
N LEU A 88 10.86 -3.22 -10.04
CA LEU A 88 10.56 -4.64 -10.25
C LEU A 88 10.89 -5.10 -11.68
N GLN A 89 10.63 -4.26 -12.70
CA GLN A 89 10.95 -4.55 -14.09
C GLN A 89 12.45 -4.55 -14.38
N SER A 90 13.22 -3.77 -13.61
CA SER A 90 14.67 -3.68 -13.76
C SER A 90 15.43 -4.83 -13.07
N LEU A 91 14.76 -5.63 -12.24
CA LEU A 91 15.39 -6.69 -11.46
C LEU A 91 15.62 -7.97 -12.27
N GLU A 92 16.85 -8.46 -12.21
CA GLU A 92 17.23 -9.78 -12.75
C GLU A 92 16.63 -10.90 -11.88
N LEU A 93 16.23 -12.00 -12.52
CA LEU A 93 15.52 -13.11 -11.85
C LEU A 93 16.34 -13.79 -10.74
N ASP A 94 17.66 -13.84 -10.89
CA ASP A 94 18.57 -14.42 -9.89
C ASP A 94 18.60 -13.61 -8.58
N LYS A 95 18.30 -12.30 -8.62
CA LYS A 95 18.32 -11.45 -7.43
C LYS A 95 17.17 -11.70 -6.48
N PHE A 96 16.05 -12.27 -6.93
CA PHE A 96 14.85 -12.42 -6.11
C PHE A 96 15.07 -13.24 -4.82
N ASN A 97 16.04 -14.15 -4.82
CA ASN A 97 16.39 -14.97 -3.67
C ASN A 97 17.44 -14.32 -2.75
N ASN A 98 17.97 -13.15 -3.11
CA ASN A 98 18.92 -12.45 -2.24
C ASN A 98 18.21 -12.04 -0.95
N ALA A 99 18.86 -12.35 0.18
CA ALA A 99 18.43 -11.91 1.49
C ALA A 99 18.47 -10.38 1.57
N ILE A 100 17.53 -9.82 2.32
CA ILE A 100 17.46 -8.41 2.66
C ILE A 100 17.52 -8.25 4.18
N GLU A 101 18.09 -7.15 4.64
CA GLU A 101 18.08 -6.82 6.07
C GLU A 101 16.81 -6.04 6.40
N VAL A 102 16.00 -6.59 7.31
CA VAL A 102 14.79 -5.98 7.85
C VAL A 102 15.03 -5.63 9.32
N PRO A 103 14.80 -4.38 9.75
CA PRO A 103 15.00 -3.98 11.14
C PRO A 103 14.00 -4.65 12.06
N THR A 104 14.34 -4.75 13.34
CA THR A 104 13.38 -5.11 14.38
C THR A 104 12.39 -3.96 14.57
N PHE A 105 11.09 -4.26 14.45
CA PHE A 105 10.04 -3.29 14.71
C PHE A 105 9.75 -3.18 16.21
N SER A 106 9.18 -2.05 16.64
CA SER A 106 8.94 -1.74 18.06
C SER A 106 7.93 -2.66 18.74
N ASP A 107 7.07 -3.32 17.96
CA ASP A 107 6.14 -4.35 18.40
C ASP A 107 6.80 -5.74 18.55
N GLY A 108 8.11 -5.83 18.32
CA GLY A 108 8.87 -7.07 18.35
C GLY A 108 8.60 -8.00 17.16
N TRP A 109 7.88 -7.51 16.14
CA TRP A 109 7.59 -8.32 14.97
C TRP A 109 8.87 -8.59 14.17
N VAL A 110 9.04 -9.85 13.78
CA VAL A 110 10.12 -10.33 12.91
C VAL A 110 9.51 -11.15 11.78
N PRO A 111 10.10 -11.11 10.56
CA PRO A 111 9.70 -12.00 9.49
C PRO A 111 9.77 -13.47 9.93
N PRO A 112 8.76 -14.31 9.61
CA PRO A 112 8.72 -15.72 10.01
C PRO A 112 9.76 -16.60 9.29
N SER A 113 10.39 -16.06 8.25
CA SER A 113 11.46 -16.68 7.47
C SER A 113 12.48 -15.61 7.08
N GLU A 114 13.69 -16.02 6.67
CA GLU A 114 14.69 -15.09 6.15
C GLU A 114 14.07 -14.25 5.00
N PRO A 115 13.98 -12.92 5.16
CA PRO A 115 13.32 -12.08 4.17
C PRO A 115 14.22 -11.94 2.95
N THR A 116 13.70 -12.28 1.78
CA THR A 116 14.35 -12.06 0.49
C THR A 116 13.71 -10.89 -0.27
N ILE A 117 14.31 -10.49 -1.39
CA ILE A 117 13.68 -9.52 -2.31
C ILE A 117 12.30 -10.00 -2.75
N GLN A 118 12.14 -11.28 -3.07
CA GLN A 118 10.84 -11.86 -3.41
C GLN A 118 9.85 -11.75 -2.26
N TRP A 119 10.29 -12.05 -1.04
CA TRP A 119 9.45 -11.93 0.15
C TRP A 119 8.96 -10.49 0.35
N LEU A 120 9.83 -9.49 0.13
CA LEU A 120 9.47 -8.08 0.27
C LEU A 120 8.36 -7.65 -0.69
N PHE A 121 8.45 -8.03 -1.97
CA PHE A 121 7.38 -7.73 -2.92
C PHE A 121 6.08 -8.47 -2.57
N HIS A 122 6.15 -9.72 -2.13
CA HIS A 122 4.98 -10.42 -1.60
C HIS A 122 4.35 -9.68 -0.42
N HIS A 123 5.17 -9.23 0.53
CA HIS A 123 4.71 -8.47 1.69
C HIS A 123 3.97 -7.21 1.27
N ILE A 124 4.56 -6.38 0.39
CA ILE A 124 3.94 -5.15 -0.13
C ILE A 124 2.58 -5.42 -0.78
N PHE A 125 2.51 -6.39 -1.70
CA PHE A 125 1.28 -6.64 -2.46
C PHE A 125 0.17 -7.27 -1.61
N THR A 126 0.53 -8.12 -0.65
CA THR A 126 -0.45 -8.71 0.28
C THR A 126 -0.91 -7.72 1.35
N HIS A 127 -0.03 -6.83 1.81
CA HIS A 127 -0.37 -5.71 2.71
C HIS A 127 -1.39 -4.77 2.07
N GLU A 128 -1.18 -4.38 0.82
CA GLU A 128 -2.15 -3.60 0.05
C GLU A 128 -3.50 -4.31 -0.08
N ALA A 129 -3.51 -5.62 -0.38
CA ALA A 129 -4.75 -6.39 -0.50
C ALA A 129 -5.52 -6.44 0.84
N TYR A 130 -4.80 -6.65 1.94
CA TYR A 130 -5.37 -6.61 3.30
C TYR A 130 -6.04 -5.28 3.61
N HIS A 131 -5.34 -4.16 3.38
CA HIS A 131 -5.87 -2.83 3.66
C HIS A 131 -6.99 -2.41 2.71
N THR A 132 -6.95 -2.86 1.46
CA THR A 132 -8.04 -2.61 0.51
C THR A 132 -9.34 -3.30 0.94
N GLY A 133 -9.27 -4.48 1.55
CA GLY A 133 -10.44 -5.10 2.17
C GLY A 133 -11.07 -4.24 3.27
N GLN A 134 -10.26 -3.47 4.01
CA GLN A 134 -10.74 -2.55 5.04
C GLN A 134 -11.49 -1.36 4.45
N ILE A 135 -11.12 -0.89 3.24
CA ILE A 135 -11.87 0.16 2.53
C ILE A 135 -13.32 -0.26 2.29
N ALA A 136 -13.56 -1.52 1.89
CA ALA A 136 -14.90 -2.04 1.69
C ALA A 136 -15.72 -2.08 3.01
N ILE A 137 -15.05 -2.40 4.13
CA ILE A 137 -15.65 -2.38 5.46
C ILE A 137 -16.02 -0.94 5.86
N ILE A 138 -15.12 0.03 5.67
CA ILE A 138 -15.37 1.44 5.99
C ILE A 138 -16.56 1.97 5.19
N ALA A 139 -16.60 1.70 3.88
CA ALA A 139 -17.71 2.08 3.00
C ALA A 139 -19.04 1.47 3.47
N HIS A 140 -19.02 0.19 3.86
CA HIS A 140 -20.19 -0.48 4.39
C HIS A 140 -20.71 0.16 5.69
N LEU A 141 -19.83 0.38 6.66
CA LEU A 141 -20.18 0.91 7.97
C LEU A 141 -20.72 2.34 7.91
N ASN A 142 -20.22 3.13 6.96
CA ASN A 142 -20.60 4.53 6.75
C ASN A 142 -21.71 4.72 5.69
N ARG A 143 -22.25 3.62 5.14
CA ARG A 143 -23.38 3.59 4.20
C ARG A 143 -23.17 4.40 2.92
N PHE A 144 -21.97 4.39 2.38
CA PHE A 144 -21.68 4.93 1.04
C PHE A 144 -21.32 3.81 0.06
N ARG A 145 -21.15 4.17 -1.22
CA ARG A 145 -20.86 3.22 -2.30
C ARG A 145 -19.63 2.39 -1.92
N LYS A 146 -19.70 1.07 -2.11
CA LYS A 146 -18.57 0.16 -1.88
C LYS A 146 -17.79 -0.05 -3.18
N PRO A 147 -16.49 -0.41 -3.11
CA PRO A 147 -15.79 -0.93 -4.27
C PRO A 147 -16.38 -2.28 -4.74
N LEU A 148 -16.11 -2.67 -5.99
CA LEU A 148 -16.79 -3.79 -6.70
C LEU A 148 -16.11 -5.17 -6.55
N PHE A 149 -15.30 -5.36 -5.52
CA PHE A 149 -14.62 -6.63 -5.22
C PHE A 149 -15.13 -7.25 -3.92
#